data_AF-H3D1S3-F1
#
_entry.id   AF-H3D1S3-F1
#
_cell.length_a   1.000
_cell.length_b   1.000
_cell.length_c   1.000
_cell.angle_alpha   90.00
_cell.angle_beta   90.00
_cell.angle_gamma   90.00
#
_symmetry.space_group_name_H-M   'P 1'
#
loop_
_entity.id
_entity.type
_entity.pdbx_description
1 polymer ?
#
loop_
_entity_poly.entity_id
_entity_poly.type
_entity_poly.pdbx_seq_one_letter_code
_entity_poly.pdbx_strand_id
1 'polypeptide(L)'
;KAEVRFNVHTADWIPEDVRQKIIEKNRNRINKAGELLVTSELSRSQQRNLSECVRRISAIVAEASEKPHQPAAEDVALRATRLEKRDKERLNQKRMNSVIKKSRRVDFD
;
A
#
# COMPACT_ATOMS: atom_id res chain seq x y z
N LYS A 1 21.97 6.94 18.26
CA LYS A 1 21.08 5.81 17.90
C LYS A 1 20.15 5.52 19.06
N ALA A 2 18.85 5.38 18.80
CA ALA A 2 17.88 4.86 19.76
C ALA A 2 17.05 3.76 19.08
N GLU A 3 16.68 2.74 19.84
CA GLU A 3 15.86 1.62 19.41
C GLU A 3 14.71 1.46 20.41
N VAL A 4 13.50 1.32 19.89
CA VAL A 4 12.28 1.09 20.67
C VAL A 4 11.59 -0.15 20.11
N ARG A 5 11.22 -1.06 21.01
CA ARG A 5 10.53 -2.31 20.70
C ARG A 5 9.36 -2.47 21.65
N PHE A 6 8.23 -2.90 21.14
CA PHE A 6 7.11 -3.33 21.96
C PHE A 6 6.33 -4.44 21.26
N ASN A 7 5.70 -5.32 22.05
CA ASN A 7 4.88 -6.38 21.50
C ASN A 7 3.50 -5.84 21.09
N VAL A 8 3.16 -5.97 19.82
CA VAL A 8 1.90 -5.45 19.28
C VAL A 8 0.71 -6.31 19.72
N HIS A 9 0.90 -7.63 19.87
CA HIS A 9 -0.19 -8.57 20.20
C HIS A 9 -0.68 -8.40 21.63
N THR A 10 0.22 -8.08 22.56
CA THR A 10 -0.09 -7.91 24.00
C THR A 10 -0.37 -6.45 24.39
N ALA A 11 -0.45 -5.54 23.41
CA ALA A 11 -0.63 -4.11 23.69
C ALA A 11 -2.12 -3.79 23.91
N ASP A 12 -2.58 -3.86 25.17
CA ASP A 12 -3.99 -3.63 25.56
C ASP A 12 -4.51 -2.21 25.29
N TRP A 13 -3.61 -1.24 25.15
CA TRP A 13 -3.94 0.16 24.85
C TRP A 13 -4.25 0.41 23.37
N ILE A 14 -4.07 -0.59 22.49
CA ILE A 14 -4.41 -0.51 21.06
C ILE A 14 -5.62 -1.42 20.79
N PRO A 15 -6.68 -0.93 20.13
CA PRO A 15 -7.79 -1.77 19.68
C PRO A 15 -7.33 -2.90 18.76
N GLU A 16 -7.96 -4.07 18.86
CA GLU A 16 -7.58 -5.26 18.07
C GLU A 16 -7.57 -4.99 16.56
N ASP A 17 -8.57 -4.29 16.03
CA ASP A 17 -8.65 -3.92 14.61
C ASP A 17 -7.40 -3.16 14.13
N VAL A 18 -6.88 -2.27 14.99
CA VAL A 18 -5.70 -1.47 14.69
C VAL A 18 -4.44 -2.32 14.84
N ARG A 19 -4.38 -3.22 15.83
CA ARG A 19 -3.27 -4.18 15.98
C ARG A 19 -3.10 -5.04 14.74
N GLN A 20 -4.19 -5.61 14.22
CA GLN A 20 -4.16 -6.43 13.01
C GLN A 20 -3.68 -5.64 11.79
N LYS A 21 -4.20 -4.42 11.58
CA LYS A 21 -3.74 -3.55 10.49
C LYS A 21 -2.27 -3.16 10.62
N ILE A 22 -1.78 -2.90 11.84
CA ILE A 22 -0.36 -2.62 12.07
C ILE A 22 0.48 -3.83 11.65
N ILE A 23 0.06 -5.05 12.00
CA ILE A 23 0.74 -6.29 11.65
C ILE A 23 0.77 -6.49 10.14
N GLU A 24 -0.36 -6.27 9.46
CA GLU A 24 -0.47 -6.38 8.01
C GLU A 24 0.41 -5.37 7.27
N LYS A 25 0.32 -4.08 7.63
CA LYS A 25 1.07 -3.00 6.98
C LYS A 25 2.57 -3.03 7.29
N ASN A 26 2.96 -3.41 8.50
CA ASN A 26 4.34 -3.34 9.00
C ASN A 26 4.99 -4.71 9.20
N ARG A 27 4.56 -5.74 8.45
CA ARG A 27 5.07 -7.11 8.56
C ARG A 27 6.60 -7.20 8.52
N ASN A 28 7.26 -6.38 7.70
CA ASN A 28 8.72 -6.39 7.56
C ASN A 28 9.47 -5.84 8.78
N ARG A 29 8.79 -5.12 9.68
CA ARG A 29 9.37 -4.48 10.88
C ARG A 29 9.05 -5.27 12.15
N ILE A 30 8.32 -6.38 12.04
CA ILE A 30 7.86 -7.19 13.16
C ILE A 30 8.71 -8.45 13.26
N ASN A 31 9.18 -8.76 14.47
CA ASN A 31 9.95 -9.98 14.75
C ASN A 31 9.03 -11.20 14.91
N LYS A 32 9.58 -12.43 14.93
CA LYS A 32 8.82 -13.67 15.16
C LYS A 32 8.01 -13.68 16.46
N ALA A 33 8.46 -12.94 17.47
CA ALA A 33 7.77 -12.77 18.75
C ALA A 33 6.62 -11.74 18.72
N GLY A 34 6.36 -11.09 17.58
CA GLY A 34 5.31 -10.08 17.45
C GLY A 34 5.71 -8.68 17.94
N GLU A 35 7.01 -8.43 18.09
CA GLU A 35 7.55 -7.13 18.49
C GLU A 35 7.74 -6.21 17.28
N LEU A 36 7.19 -4.99 17.34
CA LEU A 36 7.44 -3.95 16.35
C LEU A 36 8.74 -3.21 16.70
N LEU A 37 9.69 -3.21 15.77
CA LEU A 37 10.99 -2.54 15.90
C LEU A 37 10.98 -1.17 15.23
N VAL A 38 11.32 -0.12 15.98
CA VAL A 38 11.51 1.25 15.47
C VAL A 38 12.86 1.81 15.92
N THR A 39 13.70 2.15 14.96
CA THR A 39 15.05 2.70 15.20
C THR A 39 15.18 4.12 14.63
N SER A 40 15.98 4.96 15.30
CA SER A 40 16.31 6.32 14.84
C SER A 40 17.77 6.68 15.10
N GLU A 41 18.39 7.29 14.10
CA GLU A 41 19.81 7.69 14.08
C GLU A 41 20.00 9.14 13.59
N LEU A 42 18.95 9.96 13.66
CA LEU A 42 18.93 11.30 13.07
C LEU A 42 19.82 12.32 13.82
N SER A 43 19.99 12.17 15.13
CA SER A 43 20.74 13.10 15.96
C SER A 43 21.81 12.42 16.80
N ARG A 44 22.82 13.19 17.24
CA ARG A 44 23.82 12.74 18.23
C ARG A 44 23.21 12.52 19.62
N SER A 45 22.12 13.23 19.95
CA SER A 45 21.44 13.09 21.24
C SER A 45 20.51 11.87 21.26
N GLN A 46 20.63 11.03 22.28
CA GLN A 46 19.75 9.87 22.49
C GLN A 46 18.30 10.30 22.75
N GLN A 47 18.08 11.33 23.57
CA GLN A 47 16.74 11.86 23.89
C GLN A 47 15.96 12.24 22.64
N ARG A 48 16.66 12.89 21.70
CA ARG A 48 16.07 13.37 20.44
C ARG A 48 15.74 12.23 19.47
N ASN A 49 16.55 11.16 19.48
CA ASN A 49 16.25 9.95 18.71
C ASN A 49 15.08 9.18 19.33
N LEU A 50 14.96 9.16 20.66
CA LEU A 50 13.86 8.50 21.36
C LEU A 50 12.53 9.18 21.07
N SER A 51 12.46 10.51 21.18
CA SER A 51 11.24 11.26 20.87
C SER A 51 10.80 11.06 19.42
N GLU A 52 11.77 10.91 18.51
CA GLU A 52 11.48 10.63 17.11
C GLU A 52 10.96 9.19 16.88
N CYS A 53 11.51 8.19 17.56
CA CYS A 53 10.95 6.84 17.57
C CYS A 53 9.50 6.84 18.08
N VAL A 54 9.21 7.55 19.17
CA VAL A 54 7.84 7.68 19.70
C VAL A 54 6.91 8.33 18.67
N ARG A 55 7.37 9.42 18.03
CA ARG A 55 6.59 10.09 16.96
C ARG A 55 6.29 9.15 15.80
N ARG A 56 7.26 8.33 15.38
CA ARG A 56 7.07 7.32 14.33
C ARG A 56 6.04 6.27 14.74
N ILE A 57 6.08 5.80 15.99
CA ILE A 57 5.10 4.85 16.52
C ILE A 57 3.70 5.47 16.47
N SER A 58 3.53 6.71 16.96
CA SER A 58 2.25 7.43 16.89
C SER A 58 1.73 7.56 15.46
N ALA A 59 2.61 7.86 14.49
CA ALA A 59 2.25 7.96 13.08
C ALA A 59 1.78 6.62 12.50
N ILE A 60 2.47 5.51 12.82
CA ILE A 60 2.08 4.16 12.39
C ILE A 60 0.69 3.80 12.95
N VAL A 61 0.44 4.10 14.22
CA VAL A 61 -0.85 3.84 14.86
C VAL A 61 -1.95 4.70 14.22
N ALA A 62 -1.68 5.97 13.94
CA ALA A 62 -2.64 6.86 13.26
C ALA A 62 -2.99 6.35 11.85
N GLU A 63 -1.99 5.94 11.06
CA GLU A 63 -2.18 5.41 9.70
C GLU A 63 -2.92 4.06 9.67
N ALA A 64 -2.82 3.27 10.75
CA ALA A 64 -3.59 2.04 10.91
C ALA A 64 -5.03 2.32 11.39
N SER A 65 -5.21 3.36 12.21
CA SER A 65 -6.53 3.81 12.66
C SER A 65 -7.35 4.45 11.53
N GLU A 66 -6.68 5.07 10.56
CA GLU A 66 -7.35 5.68 9.42
C GLU A 66 -8.22 4.66 8.67
N LYS A 67 -9.52 4.96 8.61
CA LYS A 67 -10.48 4.12 7.89
C LYS A 67 -10.28 4.36 6.39
N PRO A 68 -10.20 3.30 5.57
CA PRO A 68 -10.12 3.48 4.13
C PRO A 68 -11.33 4.29 3.67
N HIS A 69 -11.07 5.37 2.93
CA HIS A 69 -12.13 6.17 2.34
C HIS A 69 -12.99 5.28 1.45
N GLN A 70 -14.27 5.17 1.76
CA GLN A 70 -15.21 4.46 0.90
C GLN A 70 -15.39 5.29 -0.37
N PRO A 71 -15.12 4.73 -1.56
CA PRO A 71 -15.32 5.48 -2.79
C PRO A 71 -16.79 5.87 -2.93
N ALA A 72 -17.05 7.11 -3.31
CA ALA A 72 -18.40 7.57 -3.60
C ALA A 72 -18.99 6.78 -4.79
N ALA A 73 -20.31 6.70 -4.89
CA ALA A 73 -20.98 6.02 -6.00
C ALA A 73 -20.56 6.57 -7.37
N GLU A 74 -20.30 7.87 -7.45
CA GLU A 74 -19.80 8.55 -8.64
C GLU A 74 -18.39 8.09 -9.04
N ASP A 75 -17.50 7.88 -8.06
CA ASP A 75 -16.14 7.37 -8.32
C ASP A 75 -16.15 5.94 -8.87
N VAL A 76 -17.09 5.12 -8.40
CA VAL A 76 -17.28 3.75 -8.89
C VAL A 76 -17.75 3.77 -10.35
N ALA A 77 -18.71 4.64 -10.68
CA ALA A 77 -19.18 4.82 -12.06
C ALA A 77 -18.08 5.35 -12.98
N LEU A 78 -17.29 6.33 -12.53
CA LEU A 78 -16.13 6.84 -13.27
C LEU A 78 -15.05 5.77 -13.49
N ARG A 79 -14.83 4.88 -12.53
CA ARG A 79 -13.91 3.73 -12.72
C ARG A 79 -14.43 2.75 -13.76
N ALA A 80 -15.73 2.43 -13.73
CA ALA A 80 -16.35 1.53 -14.70
C ALA A 80 -16.23 2.07 -16.14
N THR A 81 -16.58 3.34 -16.35
CA THR A 81 -16.47 3.98 -17.68
C THR A 81 -15.02 4.02 -18.19
N ARG A 82 -14.03 4.26 -17.32
CA ARG A 82 -12.61 4.20 -17.67
C ARG A 82 -12.17 2.80 -18.10
N LEU A 83 -12.64 1.76 -17.40
CA LEU A 83 -12.38 0.36 -17.74
C LEU A 83 -12.95 -0.01 -19.11
N GLU A 84 -14.20 0.35 -19.36
CA GLU A 84 -14.87 0.12 -20.65
C GLU A 84 -14.13 0.81 -21.81
N LYS A 85 -13.72 2.08 -21.61
CA LYS A 85 -12.97 2.83 -22.61
C LYS A 85 -11.63 2.15 -22.94
N ARG A 86 -10.88 1.75 -21.92
CA ARG A 86 -9.60 1.02 -22.08
C ARG A 86 -9.80 -0.28 -22.87
N ASP A 87 -10.84 -1.04 -22.56
CA ASP A 87 -11.08 -2.33 -23.21
C ASP A 87 -11.51 -2.16 -24.67
N LYS A 88 -12.29 -1.11 -24.97
CA LYS A 88 -12.66 -0.73 -26.34
C LYS A 88 -11.43 -0.29 -27.15
N GLU A 89 -10.57 0.54 -26.58
CA GLU A 89 -9.31 0.97 -27.21
C GLU A 89 -8.40 -0.23 -27.50
N ARG A 90 -8.24 -1.14 -26.52
CA ARG A 90 -7.50 -2.39 -26.70
C ARG A 90 -8.05 -3.24 -27.85
N LEU A 91 -9.37 -3.39 -27.95
CA LEU A 91 -10.00 -4.18 -29.01
C LEU A 91 -9.81 -3.53 -30.38
N ASN A 92 -9.93 -2.20 -30.46
CA ASN A 92 -9.66 -1.45 -31.68
C ASN A 92 -8.20 -1.61 -32.11
N GLN A 93 -7.24 -1.50 -31.19
CA GLN A 93 -5.84 -1.73 -31.49
C GLN A 93 -5.58 -3.15 -32.01
N LYS A 94 -6.20 -4.17 -31.41
CA LYS A 94 -6.11 -5.56 -31.90
C LYS A 94 -6.68 -5.70 -33.32
N ARG A 95 -7.81 -5.07 -33.62
CA ARG A 95 -8.42 -5.06 -34.96
C ARG A 95 -7.49 -4.41 -35.98
N MET A 96 -6.99 -3.21 -35.70
CA MET A 96 -6.03 -2.51 -36.57
C MET A 96 -4.80 -3.35 -36.83
N ASN A 97 -4.20 -3.93 -35.79
CA ASN A 97 -3.03 -4.79 -35.93
C ASN A 97 -3.32 -6.03 -36.79
N SER A 98 -4.52 -6.61 -36.69
CA SER A 98 -4.93 -7.75 -37.53
C SER A 98 -5.05 -7.38 -39.00
N VAL A 99 -5.66 -6.22 -39.30
CA VAL A 99 -5.78 -5.71 -40.67
C VAL A 99 -4.40 -5.47 -41.28
N ILE A 100 -3.50 -4.81 -40.55
CA ILE A 100 -2.12 -4.56 -40.99
C ILE A 100 -1.35 -5.87 -41.22
N LYS A 101 -1.62 -6.92 -40.45
CA LYS A 101 -1.01 -8.25 -40.67
C LYS A 101 -1.55 -8.92 -41.93
N LYS A 102 -2.86 -8.81 -42.19
CA LYS A 102 -3.49 -9.37 -43.39
C LYS A 102 -2.99 -8.67 -44.66
N SER A 103 -2.87 -7.34 -44.64
CA SER A 103 -2.39 -6.57 -45.80
C SER A 103 -0.91 -6.79 -46.15
N ARG A 104 -0.12 -7.36 -45.22
CA ARG A 104 1.28 -7.73 -45.45
C ARG A 104 1.47 -9.15 -45.98
N ARG A 105 0.40 -9.94 -46.09
CA ARG A 105 0.49 -11.26 -46.73
C ARG A 105 0.62 -11.03 -48.23
N VAL A 106 1.68 -11.57 -48.81
CA VAL A 106 1.83 -11.72 -50.25
C VAL A 106 1.20 -13.05 -50.60
N ASP A 107 0.12 -13.04 -51.37
CA ASP A 107 -0.46 -14.27 -51.90
C ASP A 107 0.47 -14.77 -53.02
N PHE A 108 0.99 -15.99 -52.85
CA PHE A 108 1.69 -16.72 -53.90
C PHE A 108 0.66 -17.67 -54.51
N ASP A 109 0.05 -17.26 -55.64
CA ASP A 109 -0.65 -18.16 -56.56
C ASP A 109 0.35 -18.97 -57.39
#